data_AF-A0A095BA74-F1
#
_entry.id   AF-A0A095BA74-F1
#
_cell.length_a   1.000
_cell.length_b   1.000
_cell.length_c   1.000
_cell.angle_alpha   90.00
_cell.angle_beta   90.00
_cell.angle_gamma   90.00
#
_symmetry.space_group_name_H-M   'P 1'
#
loop_
_entity.id
_entity.type
_entity.pdbx_description
1 polymer ?
#
loop_
_entity_poly.entity_id
_entity_poly.type
_entity_poly.pdbx_seq_one_letter_code
_entity_poly.pdbx_strand_id
1 'polypeptide(L)'
;MTRGLRLILLSLLMLCAGLTTPARAEVVVSFYSHDFGDRFPHAFIVMKGTLDATGEAVDANYGFTAVSVSPAILFGSVKGKVESSKPDYIEKSDRQFDVTVDDATYGRILAKVAEWRDREQPSYSLNKRNCVHFVMELAEVVGLQVNRKSKLFKKPKSFLIEVRGLNPELTDPAAAAAP
;
A
#
# COMPACT_ATOMS: atom_id res chain seq x y z
N MET A 1 -44.71 21.63 -33.78
CA MET A 1 -44.17 20.57 -32.89
C MET A 1 -42.67 20.68 -32.61
N THR A 2 -42.04 21.87 -32.70
CA THR A 2 -40.56 21.98 -32.72
C THR A 2 -39.94 22.71 -31.51
N ARG A 3 -40.70 23.55 -30.81
CA ARG A 3 -40.19 24.36 -29.68
C ARG A 3 -40.18 23.61 -28.35
N GLY A 4 -41.28 22.91 -28.01
CA GLY A 4 -41.38 22.13 -26.77
C GLY A 4 -40.43 20.93 -26.73
N LEU A 5 -40.28 20.21 -27.85
CA LEU A 5 -39.34 19.10 -27.97
C LEU A 5 -37.88 19.57 -27.83
N ARG A 6 -37.54 20.75 -28.36
CA ARG A 6 -36.21 21.37 -28.18
C ARG A 6 -35.93 21.72 -26.72
N LEU A 7 -36.89 22.32 -26.00
CA LEU A 7 -36.70 22.64 -24.58
C LEU A 7 -36.54 21.37 -23.74
N ILE A 8 -37.32 20.32 -24.00
CA ILE A 8 -37.18 19.04 -23.29
C ILE A 8 -35.81 18.41 -23.57
N LEU A 9 -35.35 18.43 -24.83
CA LEU A 9 -34.04 17.89 -25.21
C LEU A 9 -32.87 18.67 -24.57
N LEU A 10 -32.98 20.00 -24.50
CA LEU A 10 -32.01 20.88 -23.81
C LEU A 10 -31.99 20.63 -22.30
N SER A 11 -33.16 20.38 -21.69
CA SER A 11 -33.30 20.05 -20.27
C SER A 11 -32.65 18.70 -19.96
N LEU A 12 -32.87 17.70 -20.82
CA LEU A 12 -32.27 16.37 -20.70
C LEU A 12 -30.74 16.43 -20.87
N LEU A 13 -30.23 17.23 -21.81
CA LEU A 13 -28.78 17.41 -22.00
C LEU A 13 -28.11 18.05 -20.78
N MET A 14 -28.73 19.07 -20.18
CA MET A 14 -28.24 19.73 -18.97
C MET A 14 -28.26 18.79 -17.75
N LEU A 15 -29.29 17.94 -17.63
CA LEU A 15 -29.38 16.94 -16.57
C LEU A 15 -28.32 15.84 -16.72
N CYS A 16 -28.00 15.42 -17.95
CA CYS A 16 -26.92 14.48 -18.22
C CYS A 16 -25.52 15.06 -17.97
N ALA A 17 -25.32 16.36 -18.19
CA ALA A 17 -24.03 17.03 -17.94
C ALA A 17 -23.70 17.14 -16.44
N GLY A 18 -24.72 17.26 -15.58
CA GLY A 18 -24.56 17.34 -14.11
C GLY A 18 -24.24 16.01 -13.42
N LEU A 19 -24.25 14.89 -14.14
CA LEU A 19 -23.98 13.54 -13.60
C LEU A 19 -22.52 13.08 -13.81
N THR A 20 -21.65 13.94 -14.34
CA THR A 20 -20.23 13.62 -14.46
C THR A 20 -19.54 13.82 -13.11
N THR A 21 -19.47 12.76 -12.30
CA THR A 21 -18.50 12.77 -11.19
C THR A 21 -17.11 12.76 -11.81
N PRO A 22 -16.23 13.74 -11.53
CA PRO A 22 -14.84 13.62 -11.94
C PRO A 22 -14.33 12.32 -11.32
N ALA A 23 -13.85 11.39 -12.17
CA ALA A 23 -13.05 10.29 -11.68
C ALA A 23 -11.81 10.93 -11.05
N ARG A 24 -11.77 11.00 -9.71
CA ARG A 24 -10.60 11.53 -9.02
C ARG A 24 -9.44 10.59 -9.31
N ALA A 25 -8.31 11.16 -9.73
CA ALA A 25 -7.12 10.37 -9.97
C ALA A 25 -6.48 10.14 -8.59
N GLU A 26 -6.80 9.00 -8.02
CA GLU A 26 -6.40 8.65 -6.66
C GLU A 26 -5.42 7.49 -6.70
N VAL A 27 -4.42 7.52 -5.81
CA VAL A 27 -3.48 6.41 -5.63
C VAL A 27 -3.97 5.55 -4.46
N VAL A 28 -4.19 4.27 -4.72
CA VAL A 28 -4.52 3.27 -3.70
C VAL A 28 -3.24 2.58 -3.27
N VAL A 29 -2.95 2.66 -1.98
CA VAL A 29 -1.85 1.98 -1.30
C VAL A 29 -2.40 0.74 -0.60
N SER A 30 -2.06 -0.41 -1.13
CA SER A 30 -2.50 -1.71 -0.64
C SER A 30 -1.40 -2.35 0.19
N PHE A 31 -1.72 -2.77 1.42
CA PHE A 31 -0.76 -3.44 2.31
C PHE A 31 -0.91 -4.94 2.20
N TYR A 32 0.19 -5.62 1.87
CA TYR A 32 0.23 -7.05 1.65
C TYR A 32 1.06 -7.76 2.72
N SER A 33 0.65 -8.98 3.04
CA SER A 33 1.49 -9.96 3.75
C SER A 33 1.59 -11.25 2.97
N HIS A 34 2.69 -11.96 3.18
CA HIS A 34 2.85 -13.33 2.74
C HIS A 34 3.23 -14.18 3.95
N ASP A 35 2.46 -15.23 4.20
CA ASP A 35 2.74 -16.19 5.28
C ASP A 35 3.86 -17.17 4.88
N PHE A 36 4.26 -18.02 5.82
CA PHE A 36 5.23 -19.09 5.55
C PHE A 36 4.72 -20.06 4.48
N GLY A 37 5.60 -20.40 3.54
CA GLY A 37 5.37 -21.36 2.46
C GLY A 37 6.67 -21.57 1.70
N ASP A 38 6.64 -21.38 0.38
CA ASP A 38 7.84 -21.48 -0.48
C ASP A 38 8.87 -20.36 -0.21
N ARG A 39 8.47 -19.30 0.49
CA ARG A 39 9.32 -18.15 0.83
C ARG A 39 9.20 -17.74 2.30
N PHE A 40 10.20 -16.99 2.76
CA PHE A 40 10.20 -16.38 4.09
C PHE A 40 9.04 -15.36 4.20
N PRO A 41 8.34 -15.27 5.36
CA PRO A 41 7.24 -14.34 5.52
C PRO A 41 7.64 -12.92 5.19
N HIS A 42 6.73 -12.20 4.55
CA HIS A 42 7.02 -10.86 4.07
C HIS A 42 5.83 -9.92 4.26
N ALA A 43 6.13 -8.62 4.30
CA ALA A 43 5.15 -7.56 4.17
C ALA A 43 5.70 -6.48 3.25
N PHE A 44 4.83 -5.92 2.43
CA PHE A 44 5.17 -4.93 1.41
C PHE A 44 3.92 -4.12 1.04
N ILE A 45 4.11 -3.04 0.28
CA ILE A 45 3.01 -2.25 -0.27
C ILE A 45 2.96 -2.38 -1.79
N VAL A 46 1.76 -2.26 -2.35
CA VAL A 46 1.50 -2.07 -3.77
C VAL A 46 0.74 -0.75 -3.93
N MET A 47 1.15 0.07 -4.87
CA MET A 47 0.52 1.36 -5.17
C MET A 47 0.02 1.35 -6.61
N LYS A 48 -1.27 1.63 -6.78
CA LYS A 48 -1.89 1.72 -8.10
C LYS A 48 -2.78 2.94 -8.19
N GLY A 49 -2.80 3.60 -9.35
CA GLY A 49 -3.70 4.72 -9.58
C GLY A 49 -3.14 5.71 -10.59
N THR A 50 -3.48 6.97 -10.42
CA THR A 50 -3.00 8.07 -11.26
C THR A 50 -2.83 9.29 -10.36
N LEU A 51 -1.76 10.07 -10.56
CA LEU A 51 -1.55 11.30 -9.80
C LEU A 51 -2.47 12.42 -10.32
N ASP A 52 -3.14 13.11 -9.41
CA ASP A 52 -4.08 14.19 -9.74
C ASP A 52 -3.36 15.35 -10.45
N ALA A 53 -2.15 15.72 -10.00
CA ALA A 53 -1.45 16.89 -10.50
C ALA A 53 -0.82 16.71 -11.89
N THR A 54 -0.41 15.49 -12.24
CA THR A 54 0.37 15.22 -13.47
C THR A 54 -0.34 14.29 -14.45
N GLY A 55 -1.34 13.53 -14.01
CA GLY A 55 -1.93 12.45 -14.78
C GLY A 55 -1.00 11.24 -14.96
N GLU A 56 0.12 11.17 -14.23
CA GLU A 56 1.05 10.04 -14.29
C GLU A 56 0.42 8.78 -13.70
N ALA A 57 0.44 7.68 -14.45
CA ALA A 57 -0.02 6.39 -13.99
C ALA A 57 0.96 5.79 -12.98
N VAL A 58 0.43 5.35 -11.83
CA VAL A 58 1.21 4.69 -10.78
C VAL A 58 0.94 3.19 -10.84
N ASP A 59 2.00 2.40 -11.01
CA ASP A 59 2.01 0.96 -10.78
C ASP A 59 3.38 0.57 -10.21
N ALA A 60 3.47 0.59 -8.88
CA ALA A 60 4.73 0.37 -8.17
C ALA A 60 4.51 -0.47 -6.92
N ASN A 61 5.54 -1.17 -6.47
CA ASN A 61 5.49 -1.90 -5.21
C ASN A 61 6.85 -1.91 -4.52
N TYR A 62 6.83 -1.92 -3.19
CA TYR A 62 8.03 -1.81 -2.36
C TYR A 62 7.92 -2.70 -1.13
N GLY A 63 8.96 -3.51 -0.89
CA GLY A 63 9.22 -4.24 0.33
C GLY A 63 10.66 -4.02 0.80
N PHE A 64 10.97 -4.40 2.04
CA PHE A 64 12.33 -4.31 2.60
C PHE A 64 12.82 -5.69 3.05
N THR A 65 13.97 -6.11 2.51
CA THR A 65 14.49 -7.47 2.70
C THR A 65 16.01 -7.48 2.90
N ALA A 66 16.55 -8.64 3.24
CA ALA A 66 18.00 -8.89 3.18
C ALA A 66 18.43 -9.04 1.71
N VAL A 67 19.61 -8.53 1.36
CA VAL A 67 20.22 -8.76 0.03
C VAL A 67 20.44 -10.25 -0.21
N SER A 68 20.80 -11.00 0.83
CA SER A 68 20.97 -12.45 0.78
C SER A 68 20.38 -13.09 2.04
N VAL A 69 19.45 -14.02 1.86
CA VAL A 69 18.84 -14.79 2.96
C VAL A 69 19.78 -15.90 3.36
N SER A 70 20.30 -15.83 4.59
CA SER A 70 21.24 -16.82 5.14
C SER A 70 21.09 -16.93 6.66
N PRO A 71 21.63 -17.99 7.31
CA PRO A 71 21.60 -18.11 8.77
C PRO A 71 22.22 -16.93 9.52
N ALA A 72 23.09 -16.13 8.88
CA ALA A 72 23.69 -14.92 9.46
C ALA A 72 22.65 -13.91 9.98
N ILE A 73 21.46 -13.90 9.39
CA ILE A 73 20.34 -13.04 9.79
C ILE A 73 19.89 -13.31 11.24
N LEU A 74 20.09 -14.53 11.76
CA LEU A 74 19.76 -14.88 13.13
C LEU A 74 20.77 -14.32 14.14
N PHE A 75 21.98 -14.00 13.69
CA PHE A 75 23.09 -13.58 14.55
C PHE A 75 23.36 -12.07 14.54
N GLY A 76 22.68 -11.30 13.70
CA GLY A 76 22.90 -9.85 13.65
C GLY A 76 22.24 -9.14 12.48
N SER A 77 22.74 -7.94 12.20
CA SER A 77 22.34 -7.18 11.02
C SER A 77 23.11 -7.65 9.79
N VAL A 78 22.41 -7.75 8.66
CA VAL A 78 22.99 -8.05 7.34
C VAL A 78 22.67 -6.93 6.35
N LYS A 79 23.25 -6.98 5.16
CA LYS A 79 22.92 -6.03 4.09
C LYS A 79 21.43 -6.09 3.78
N GLY A 80 20.76 -4.94 3.85
CA GLY A 80 19.35 -4.78 3.51
C GLY A 80 19.15 -4.03 2.20
N LYS A 81 17.98 -4.21 1.58
CA LYS A 81 17.58 -3.48 0.39
C LYS A 81 16.07 -3.27 0.37
N VAL A 82 15.65 -2.17 -0.24
CA VAL A 82 14.28 -2.04 -0.76
C VAL A 82 14.22 -2.77 -2.10
N GLU A 83 13.21 -3.60 -2.29
CA GLU A 83 12.98 -4.33 -3.54
C GLU A 83 11.52 -4.29 -3.98
N SER A 84 11.29 -4.59 -5.26
CA SER A 84 9.96 -4.82 -5.80
C SER A 84 9.70 -6.32 -5.95
N SER A 85 8.50 -6.72 -5.55
CA SER A 85 7.90 -8.03 -5.75
C SER A 85 7.46 -8.23 -7.19
N LYS A 86 7.62 -9.47 -7.67
CA LYS A 86 7.14 -9.92 -8.98
C LYS A 86 5.61 -10.11 -8.97
N PRO A 87 4.92 -9.95 -10.13
CA PRO A 87 3.46 -10.08 -10.20
C PRO A 87 2.92 -11.40 -9.63
N ASP A 88 3.54 -12.53 -9.97
CA ASP A 88 3.15 -13.86 -9.49
C ASP A 88 3.22 -14.00 -7.96
N TYR A 89 4.12 -13.26 -7.32
CA TYR A 89 4.24 -13.23 -5.86
C TYR A 89 3.16 -12.36 -5.21
N ILE A 90 2.81 -11.24 -5.85
CA ILE A 90 1.75 -10.35 -5.38
C ILE A 90 0.40 -11.08 -5.42
N GLU A 91 0.13 -11.80 -6.52
CA GLU A 91 -1.10 -12.59 -6.67
C GLU A 91 -1.25 -13.68 -5.61
N LYS A 92 -0.13 -14.27 -5.16
CA LYS A 92 -0.09 -15.30 -4.10
C LYS A 92 0.04 -14.72 -2.69
N SER A 93 -0.05 -13.40 -2.53
CA SER A 93 0.06 -12.72 -1.24
C SER A 93 -1.31 -12.21 -0.78
N ASP A 94 -1.48 -12.13 0.53
CA ASP A 94 -2.73 -11.70 1.14
C ASP A 94 -2.79 -10.17 1.20
N ARG A 95 -3.73 -9.57 0.46
CA ARG A 95 -4.06 -8.14 0.58
C ARG A 95 -4.83 -7.91 1.89
N GLN A 96 -4.23 -7.15 2.81
CA GLN A 96 -4.77 -6.99 4.17
C GLN A 96 -5.78 -5.85 4.29
N PHE A 97 -5.48 -4.72 3.65
CA PHE A 97 -6.31 -3.51 3.59
C PHE A 97 -5.73 -2.53 2.58
N ASP A 98 -6.54 -1.50 2.27
CA ASP A 98 -6.22 -0.45 1.32
C ASP A 98 -6.35 0.93 1.96
N VAL A 99 -5.52 1.87 1.51
CA VAL A 99 -5.61 3.28 1.87
C VAL A 99 -5.51 4.11 0.59
N THR A 100 -6.54 4.92 0.33
CA THR A 100 -6.47 5.92 -0.74
C THR A 100 -5.70 7.15 -0.24
N VAL A 101 -4.76 7.64 -1.05
CA VAL A 101 -3.89 8.76 -0.68
C VAL A 101 -3.87 9.83 -1.77
N ASP A 102 -3.65 11.08 -1.34
CA ASP A 102 -3.39 12.21 -2.25
C ASP A 102 -1.92 12.24 -2.72
N ASP A 103 -1.65 13.07 -3.74
CA ASP A 103 -0.31 13.24 -4.32
C ASP A 103 0.76 13.63 -3.27
N ALA A 104 0.38 14.46 -2.29
CA ALA A 104 1.29 14.89 -1.23
C ALA A 104 1.70 13.70 -0.34
N THR A 105 0.75 12.85 0.02
CA THR A 105 0.98 11.64 0.81
C THR A 105 1.75 10.60 0.00
N TYR A 106 1.43 10.42 -1.28
CA TYR A 106 2.23 9.62 -2.21
C TYR A 106 3.70 10.06 -2.24
N GLY A 107 3.96 11.36 -2.34
CA GLY A 107 5.31 11.91 -2.27
C GLY A 107 6.03 11.58 -0.96
N ARG A 108 5.32 11.65 0.18
CA ARG A 108 5.89 11.24 1.49
C ARG A 108 6.18 9.75 1.57
N ILE A 109 5.37 8.89 0.94
CA ILE A 109 5.64 7.45 0.83
C ILE A 109 6.96 7.25 0.08
N LEU A 110 7.12 7.87 -1.10
CA LEU A 110 8.34 7.73 -1.89
C LEU A 110 9.59 8.23 -1.15
N ALA A 111 9.46 9.34 -0.42
CA ALA A 111 10.54 9.85 0.42
C ALA A 111 10.93 8.84 1.52
N LYS A 112 9.95 8.22 2.19
CA LYS A 112 10.20 7.19 3.18
C LYS A 112 10.81 5.92 2.57
N VAL A 113 10.36 5.51 1.38
CA VAL A 113 10.95 4.41 0.63
C VAL A 113 12.42 4.70 0.29
N ALA A 114 12.74 5.91 -0.14
CA ALA A 114 14.11 6.34 -0.41
C ALA A 114 14.97 6.33 0.86
N GLU A 115 14.46 6.88 1.97
CA GLU A 115 15.14 6.83 3.27
C GLU A 115 15.54 5.39 3.65
N TRP A 116 14.64 4.42 3.46
CA TRP A 116 14.92 3.00 3.72
C TRP A 116 15.91 2.37 2.75
N ARG A 117 15.86 2.77 1.47
CA ARG A 117 16.79 2.30 0.43
C ARG A 117 18.22 2.77 0.71
N ASP A 118 18.37 4.01 1.15
CA ASP A 118 19.66 4.69 1.27
C ASP A 118 20.29 4.57 2.66
N ARG A 119 19.72 3.74 3.55
CA ARG A 119 20.25 3.50 4.90
C ARG A 119 21.68 2.94 4.86
N GLU A 120 22.48 3.38 5.83
CA GLU A 120 23.78 2.78 6.12
C GLU A 120 23.67 1.27 6.38
N GLN A 121 24.65 0.54 5.83
CA GLN A 121 24.69 -0.91 5.87
C GLN A 121 25.62 -1.40 7.00
N PRO A 122 25.29 -2.51 7.69
CA PRO A 122 24.14 -3.39 7.45
C PRO A 122 22.81 -2.82 8.01
N SER A 123 21.77 -2.84 7.17
CA SER A 123 20.48 -2.22 7.50
C SER A 123 19.36 -3.21 7.86
N TYR A 124 19.44 -4.48 7.46
CA TYR A 124 18.40 -5.47 7.73
C TYR A 124 18.68 -6.26 9.01
N SER A 125 17.67 -6.45 9.86
CA SER A 125 17.70 -7.28 11.07
C SER A 125 16.31 -7.74 11.46
N LEU A 126 16.15 -9.03 11.80
CA LEU A 126 14.87 -9.59 12.25
C LEU A 126 14.28 -8.90 13.48
N ASN A 127 15.12 -8.33 14.35
CA ASN A 127 14.69 -7.77 15.62
C ASN A 127 14.53 -6.25 15.61
N LYS A 128 15.21 -5.56 14.69
CA LYS A 128 15.34 -4.09 14.75
C LYS A 128 14.77 -3.39 13.52
N ARG A 129 14.94 -3.98 12.32
CA ARG A 129 14.70 -3.33 11.03
C ARG A 129 14.45 -4.41 9.97
N ASN A 130 13.20 -4.78 9.76
CA ASN A 130 12.77 -5.80 8.79
C ASN A 130 11.55 -5.29 7.99
N CYS A 131 10.97 -6.15 7.15
CA CYS A 131 9.77 -5.83 6.36
C CYS A 131 8.60 -5.28 7.19
N VAL A 132 8.39 -5.77 8.42
CA VAL A 132 7.30 -5.32 9.29
C VAL A 132 7.53 -3.90 9.80
N HIS A 133 8.78 -3.57 10.16
CA HIS A 133 9.14 -2.20 10.56
C HIS A 133 8.99 -1.22 9.40
N PHE A 134 9.35 -1.67 8.19
CA PHE A 134 9.20 -0.89 6.98
C PHE A 134 7.72 -0.55 6.71
N VAL A 135 6.83 -1.55 6.67
CA VAL A 135 5.41 -1.29 6.43
C VAL A 135 4.73 -0.56 7.61
N MET A 136 5.23 -0.71 8.84
CA MET A 136 4.76 0.09 9.97
C MET A 136 5.01 1.58 9.73
N GLU A 137 6.22 1.98 9.34
CA GLU A 137 6.52 3.39 9.08
C GLU A 137 5.74 3.92 7.87
N LEU A 138 5.48 3.08 6.86
CA LEU A 138 4.63 3.46 5.74
C LEU A 138 3.15 3.62 6.15
N ALA A 139 2.65 2.75 7.03
CA ALA A 139 1.31 2.87 7.60
C ALA A 139 1.14 4.21 8.35
N GLU A 140 2.13 4.63 9.12
CA GLU A 140 2.13 5.95 9.76
C GLU A 140 2.18 7.11 8.76
N VAL A 141 2.96 6.98 7.68
CA VAL A 141 3.02 8.01 6.62
C VAL A 141 1.67 8.24 5.96
N VAL A 142 0.87 7.17 5.79
CA VAL A 142 -0.51 7.26 5.26
C VAL A 142 -1.56 7.55 6.34
N GLY A 143 -1.13 7.90 7.56
CA GLY A 143 -2.00 8.40 8.62
C GLY A 143 -2.61 7.34 9.54
N LEU A 144 -2.20 6.07 9.42
CA LEU A 144 -2.73 5.00 10.28
C LEU A 144 -2.09 4.99 11.66
N GLN A 145 -2.90 4.61 12.65
CA GLN A 145 -2.43 4.27 13.99
C GLN A 145 -1.68 2.93 13.97
N VAL A 146 -0.52 2.90 14.62
CA VAL A 146 0.29 1.68 14.76
C VAL A 146 0.79 1.49 16.19
N ASN A 147 0.99 0.24 16.58
CA ASN A 147 1.64 -0.10 17.84
C ASN A 147 3.16 -0.28 17.65
N ARG A 148 3.94 0.78 17.87
CA ARG A 148 5.43 0.73 17.80
C ARG A 148 6.08 -0.21 18.82
N LYS A 149 5.32 -0.68 19.82
CA LYS A 149 5.76 -1.64 20.85
C LYS A 149 5.22 -3.05 20.58
N SER A 150 4.70 -3.31 19.38
CA SER A 150 4.13 -4.60 19.02
C SER A 150 5.14 -5.74 19.22
N LYS A 151 4.63 -6.89 19.65
CA LYS A 151 5.43 -8.13 19.71
C LYS A 151 5.41 -8.88 18.37
N LEU A 152 4.69 -8.35 17.37
CA LEU A 152 4.40 -9.01 16.09
C LEU A 152 5.37 -8.59 14.97
N PHE A 153 6.48 -7.94 15.27
CA PHE A 153 7.48 -7.53 14.27
C PHE A 153 8.13 -8.67 13.48
N LYS A 154 7.86 -9.94 13.81
CA LYS A 154 8.28 -11.14 13.04
C LYS A 154 7.10 -11.90 12.43
N LYS A 155 5.89 -11.35 12.51
CA LYS A 155 4.63 -11.96 12.06
C LYS A 155 3.91 -10.97 11.15
N PRO A 156 4.32 -10.85 9.88
CA PRO A 156 3.83 -9.81 8.97
C PRO A 156 2.30 -9.70 8.90
N LYS A 157 1.61 -10.84 8.70
CA LYS A 157 0.15 -10.89 8.67
C LYS A 157 -0.49 -10.48 9.99
N SER A 158 -0.06 -11.07 11.10
CA SER A 158 -0.61 -10.73 12.42
C SER A 158 -0.40 -9.25 12.76
N PHE A 159 0.73 -8.66 12.36
CA PHE A 159 0.99 -7.24 12.55
C PHE A 159 0.03 -6.37 11.72
N LEU A 160 -0.19 -6.67 10.44
CA LEU A 160 -1.13 -5.91 9.62
C LEU A 160 -2.58 -6.07 10.09
N ILE A 161 -2.95 -7.23 10.64
CA ILE A 161 -4.24 -7.41 11.33
C ILE A 161 -4.34 -6.53 12.59
N GLU A 162 -3.25 -6.41 13.38
CA GLU A 162 -3.20 -5.48 14.52
C GLU A 162 -3.38 -4.04 14.05
N VAL A 163 -2.68 -3.61 13.00
CA VAL A 163 -2.86 -2.27 12.40
C VAL A 163 -4.31 -2.05 11.98
N ARG A 164 -4.93 -3.01 11.26
CA ARG A 164 -6.34 -2.91 10.88
C ARG A 164 -7.27 -2.81 12.10
N GLY A 165 -7.01 -3.55 13.17
CA GLY A 165 -7.79 -3.48 14.40
C GLY A 165 -7.67 -2.13 15.13
N LEU A 166 -6.58 -1.39 14.95
CA LEU A 166 -6.38 -0.05 15.50
C LEU A 166 -7.03 1.06 14.65
N ASN A 167 -7.43 0.75 13.42
CA ASN A 167 -7.98 1.68 12.44
C ASN A 167 -9.31 1.12 11.89
N PRO A 168 -10.40 1.19 12.67
CA PRO A 168 -11.68 0.52 12.36
C PRO A 168 -12.38 1.04 11.09
N GLU A 169 -11.93 2.17 10.55
CA GLU A 169 -12.35 2.70 9.25
C GLU A 169 -11.82 1.89 8.06
N LEU A 170 -10.78 1.08 8.25
CA LEU A 170 -10.23 0.22 7.20
C LEU A 170 -11.15 -0.96 6.94
N THR A 171 -11.49 -1.15 5.67
CA THR A 171 -12.26 -2.32 5.22
C THR A 171 -11.35 -3.52 4.96
N ASP A 172 -11.88 -4.72 5.17
CA ASP A 172 -11.25 -5.96 4.73
C ASP A 172 -11.47 -6.12 3.21
N PRO A 173 -10.43 -6.14 2.37
CA PRO A 173 -10.57 -6.29 0.93
C PRO A 173 -11.28 -7.59 0.53
N ALA A 174 -11.16 -8.65 1.34
CA ALA A 174 -11.86 -9.91 1.11
C ALA A 174 -13.35 -9.81 1.41
N ALA A 175 -13.76 -8.96 2.36
CA ALA A 175 -15.16 -8.71 2.67
C ALA A 175 -15.86 -7.84 1.61
N ALA A 176 -15.13 -6.93 0.96
CA ALA A 176 -15.64 -6.08 -0.12
C ALA A 176 -15.84 -6.83 -1.46
N ALA A 177 -15.25 -8.01 -1.61
CA ALA A 177 -15.35 -8.85 -2.82
C ALA A 177 -16.45 -9.94 -2.74
N ALA A 178 -17.19 -10.03 -1.62
CA ALA A 178 -18.35 -10.90 -1.51
C ALA A 178 -19.57 -10.24 -2.20
N PRO A 179 -20.32 -10.99 -3.03
CA PRO A 179 -21.44 -10.47 -3.82
C PRO A 179 -22.63 -9.99 -2.97
#